data_AF-A0A7V8BL37-F1
#
_entry.id   AF-A0A7V8BL37-F1
#
_cell.length_a   1.000
_cell.length_b   1.000
_cell.length_c   1.000
_cell.angle_alpha   90.00
_cell.angle_beta   90.00
_cell.angle_gamma   90.00
#
_symmetry.space_group_name_H-M   'P 1'
#
loop_
_entity.id
_entity.type
_entity.pdbx_description
1 polymer ?
#
loop_
_entity_poly.entity_id
_entity_poly.type
_entity_poly.pdbx_seq_one_letter_code
_entity_poly.pdbx_strand_id
1 'polypeptide(L)' 'MAAEAGAPHGLAGAATDDARCPRCGRGFHCGVHDPQPCACTTLHLSAATLAELRARYTGCLCLPCLGELAQSVGPMTPAR' A
#
# COMPACT_ATOMS: atom_id res chain seq x y z
N MET A 1 -18.56 17.15 44.33
CA MET A 1 -17.26 16.47 44.18
C MET A 1 -17.33 15.74 42.84
N ALA A 2 -17.15 16.45 41.71
CA ALA A 2 -15.91 16.60 40.93
C ALA A 2 -15.27 15.24 40.58
N ALA A 3 -14.96 14.85 39.35
CA ALA A 3 -15.32 15.24 37.99
C ALA A 3 -14.81 14.07 37.14
N GLU A 4 -15.59 13.64 36.15
CA GLU A 4 -15.24 12.53 35.26
C GLU A 4 -14.01 12.90 34.43
N ALA A 5 -12.88 12.21 34.66
CA ALA A 5 -11.70 12.35 33.83
C ALA A 5 -11.82 11.41 32.63
N GLY A 6 -12.49 11.90 31.58
CA GLY A 6 -12.29 11.40 30.24
C GLY A 6 -10.82 11.54 29.85
N ALA A 7 -10.16 10.42 29.62
CA ALA A 7 -8.87 10.41 28.93
C ALA A 7 -9.15 10.47 27.42
N PRO A 8 -8.78 11.56 26.73
CA PRO A 8 -8.99 11.71 25.31
C PRO A 8 -8.16 10.71 24.51
N HIS A 9 -8.78 10.24 23.42
CA HIS A 9 -8.17 9.64 22.24
C HIS A 9 -6.72 10.14 22.02
N GLY A 10 -5.75 9.24 22.16
CA GLY A 10 -4.37 9.48 21.78
C GLY A 10 -4.27 9.69 20.26
N LEU A 11 -4.35 10.95 19.84
CA LEU A 11 -4.12 11.42 18.47
C LEU A 11 -2.61 11.44 18.15
N ALA A 12 -1.96 10.28 18.20
CA ALA A 12 -0.59 10.12 17.72
C ALA A 12 -0.61 9.83 16.21
N GLY A 13 -0.88 10.90 15.44
CA GLY A 13 -0.56 11.01 14.01
C GLY A 13 -1.31 10.06 13.10
N ALA A 14 -2.15 10.62 12.23
CA ALA A 14 -2.52 10.01 10.98
C ALA A 14 -1.24 9.66 10.19
N ALA A 15 -0.64 8.51 10.50
CA ALA A 15 0.29 7.84 9.64
C ALA A 15 -0.55 7.47 8.44
N THR A 16 -0.49 8.30 7.42
CA THR A 16 -1.01 8.01 6.09
C THR A 16 -0.64 6.56 5.81
N ASP A 17 -1.63 5.70 5.63
CA ASP A 17 -1.44 4.27 5.32
C ASP A 17 -0.47 4.10 4.12
N ASP A 18 -0.46 5.12 3.29
CA ASP A 18 0.41 5.37 2.16
C ASP A 18 1.91 5.57 2.46
N ALA A 19 2.26 5.87 3.70
CA ALA A 19 3.64 6.09 4.13
C ALA A 19 4.34 4.78 4.56
N ARG A 20 3.60 3.67 4.69
CA ARG A 20 4.14 2.42 5.24
C ARG A 20 3.60 1.20 4.49
N CYS A 21 4.49 0.33 4.04
CA CYS A 21 4.06 -0.82 3.27
C CYS A 21 3.41 -1.86 4.20
N PRO A 22 2.15 -2.27 3.98
CA PRO A 22 1.45 -3.23 4.84
C PRO A 22 2.05 -4.65 4.75
N ARG A 23 2.81 -4.94 3.69
CA ARG A 23 3.48 -6.23 3.50
C ARG A 23 4.77 -6.37 4.30
N CYS A 24 5.60 -5.33 4.36
CA CYS A 24 6.93 -5.40 4.96
C CYS A 24 7.16 -4.43 6.12
N GLY A 25 6.22 -3.53 6.40
CA GLY A 25 6.28 -2.52 7.47
C GLY A 25 7.28 -1.37 7.23
N ARG A 26 7.96 -1.33 6.08
CA ARG A 26 8.92 -0.25 5.77
C ARG A 26 8.20 1.04 5.43
N GLY A 27 8.78 2.15 5.89
CA GLY A 27 8.39 3.47 5.42
C GLY A 27 8.69 3.62 3.93
N PHE A 28 7.71 4.02 3.15
CA PHE A 28 7.87 4.37 1.74
C PHE A 28 6.95 5.55 1.42
N HIS A 29 7.10 6.13 0.23
CA HIS A 29 6.25 7.21 -0.23
C HIS A 29 5.44 6.70 -1.42
N CYS A 30 4.11 6.55 -1.29
CA CYS A 30 3.31 6.27 -2.48
C CYS A 30 3.08 7.59 -3.21
N GLY A 31 3.58 7.67 -4.44
CA GLY A 31 3.28 8.80 -5.33
C GLY A 31 1.82 8.83 -5.82
N VAL A 32 0.87 8.23 -5.10
CA VAL A 32 -0.57 8.26 -5.47
C VAL A 32 -1.15 9.66 -5.27
N HIS A 33 -0.59 10.43 -4.34
CA HIS A 33 -0.94 11.82 -4.08
C HIS A 33 -0.01 12.81 -4.80
N ASP A 34 1.01 12.33 -5.51
CA ASP A 34 1.97 13.17 -6.21
C ASP A 34 1.43 13.65 -7.56
N PRO A 35 1.99 14.77 -8.08
CA PRO A 35 1.71 15.21 -9.45
C PRO A 35 2.29 14.24 -10.50
N GLN A 36 3.22 13.37 -10.11
CA GLN A 36 3.85 12.39 -10.98
C GLN A 36 3.23 11.00 -10.78
N PRO A 37 3.14 10.17 -11.83
CA PRO A 37 2.66 8.81 -11.68
C PRO A 37 3.53 8.03 -10.69
N CYS A 38 2.89 7.33 -9.74
CA CYS A 38 3.57 6.46 -8.79
C CYS A 38 4.54 5.52 -9.51
N ALA A 39 5.75 5.34 -8.98
CA ALA A 39 6.72 4.41 -9.55
C ALA A 39 6.20 2.96 -9.62
N CYS A 40 5.19 2.62 -8.83
CA CYS A 40 4.45 1.36 -8.95
C CYS A 40 3.78 1.16 -10.32
N THR A 41 3.45 2.24 -11.04
CA THR A 41 2.86 2.20 -12.38
C THR A 41 3.87 1.86 -13.48
N THR A 42 5.17 2.02 -13.20
CA THR A 42 6.23 1.59 -14.14
C THR A 42 6.44 0.08 -14.10
N LEU A 43 5.88 -0.61 -13.10
CA LEU A 43 5.90 -2.06 -13.01
C LEU A 43 4.75 -2.65 -13.83
N HIS A 44 5.06 -3.66 -14.64
CA HIS A 44 4.07 -4.37 -15.42
C HIS A 44 3.33 -5.38 -14.53
N LEU A 45 2.23 -4.95 -13.92
CA LEU A 45 1.34 -5.79 -13.13
C LEU A 45 0.10 -6.11 -13.95
N SER A 46 -0.26 -7.39 -14.05
CA SER A 46 -1.51 -7.79 -14.71
C SER A 46 -2.73 -7.29 -13.91
N ALA A 47 -3.86 -7.10 -14.59
CA ALA A 47 -5.12 -6.71 -13.92
C ALA A 47 -5.52 -7.72 -12.84
N ALA A 48 -5.27 -9.02 -13.06
CA ALA A 48 -5.51 -10.08 -12.08
C ALA A 48 -4.63 -9.91 -10.84
N THR A 49 -3.33 -9.65 -11.02
CA THR A 49 -2.40 -9.36 -9.92
C THR A 49 -2.84 -8.11 -9.15
N LEU A 50 -3.22 -7.05 -9.85
CA LEU A 50 -3.70 -5.82 -9.22
C LEU A 50 -5.00 -6.03 -8.43
N ALA A 51 -5.94 -6.82 -8.95
CA ALA A 51 -7.17 -7.16 -8.24
C ALA A 51 -6.87 -7.97 -6.97
N GLU A 52 -5.97 -8.97 -7.06
CA GLU A 52 -5.55 -9.77 -5.92
C GLU A 52 -4.87 -8.91 -4.85
N LEU A 53 -3.98 -7.99 -5.27
CA LEU A 53 -3.31 -7.06 -4.37
C LEU A 53 -4.30 -6.16 -3.65
N ARG A 54 -5.29 -5.62 -4.36
CA ARG A 54 -6.36 -4.78 -3.77
C ARG A 54 -7.28 -5.56 -2.83
N ALA A 55 -7.50 -6.85 -3.09
CA ALA A 55 -8.29 -7.72 -2.22
C ALA A 55 -7.53 -8.08 -0.93
N ARG A 56 -6.22 -8.28 -1.02
CA ARG A 56 -5.37 -8.69 0.12
C ARG A 56 -4.82 -7.53 0.94
N TYR A 57 -4.55 -6.40 0.31
CA TYR A 57 -3.92 -5.24 0.93
C TYR A 57 -4.78 -4.01 0.70
N THR A 58 -5.18 -3.37 1.80
CA THR A 58 -5.88 -2.09 1.79
C THR A 58 -4.84 -1.00 1.88
N GLY A 59 -4.23 -0.62 0.74
CA GLY A 59 -3.18 0.41 0.72
C GLY A 59 -2.18 0.26 -0.43
N CYS A 60 -1.22 1.19 -0.49
CA CYS A 60 -0.10 1.12 -1.42
C CYS A 60 1.01 0.18 -0.91
N LEU A 61 1.73 -0.47 -1.83
CA LEU A 61 2.88 -1.32 -1.54
C LEU A 61 4.15 -0.68 -2.08
N CYS A 62 5.27 -0.83 -1.36
CA CYS A 62 6.55 -0.30 -1.82
C CYS A 62 7.05 -1.03 -3.08
N LEU A 63 7.82 -0.32 -3.92
CA LEU A 63 8.48 -0.82 -5.13
C LEU A 63 9.11 -2.22 -5.01
N PRO A 64 9.98 -2.53 -4.02
CA PRO A 64 10.60 -3.85 -3.93
C PRO A 64 9.57 -4.95 -3.67
N CYS A 65 8.57 -4.70 -2.82
CA CYS A 65 7.48 -5.65 -2.59
C CYS A 65 6.68 -5.90 -3.86
N LEU A 66 6.36 -4.84 -4.63
CA LEU A 66 5.64 -4.98 -5.89
C LEU A 66 6.47 -5.71 -6.94
N GLY A 67 7.77 -5.41 -7.05
CA GLY A 67 8.69 -6.11 -7.95
C GLY A 67 8.73 -7.61 -7.65
N GLU A 68 8.90 -7.99 -6.38
CA GLU A 68 8.84 -9.39 -5.96
C GLU A 68 7.50 -10.06 -6.31
N LEU A 69 6.38 -9.34 -6.17
CA LEU A 69 5.05 -9.87 -6.53
C LEU A 69 4.89 -10.02 -8.04
N ALA A 70 5.41 -9.07 -8.82
CA ALA A 70 5.43 -9.13 -10.28
C ALA A 70 6.26 -10.32 -10.78
N GLN A 71 7.33 -10.69 -10.07
CA GLN A 71 8.15 -11.86 -10.37
C GLN A 71 7.53 -13.17 -9.86
N SER A 72 6.86 -13.14 -8.69
CA SER A 72 6.29 -14.33 -8.04
C SER A 72 4.97 -14.77 -8.66
N VAL A 73 4.18 -13.84 -9.19
CA VAL A 73 3.06 -14.15 -10.08
C VAL A 73 3.64 -14.46 -11.46
N GLY A 74 4.29 -15.62 -11.56
CA GLY A 74 4.88 -16.11 -12.80
C GLY A 74 3.90 -15.93 -13.97
N PRO A 75 4.44 -15.68 -15.18
CA PRO A 75 3.71 -15.10 -16.30
C PRO A 75 2.34 -15.76 -16.49
N MET A 76 1.27 -15.10 -16.08
CA MET A 76 -0.07 -15.46 -16.54
C MET A 76 -0.09 -15.05 -18.01
N THR A 77 0.24 -16.00 -18.88
CA THR A 77 0.21 -15.91 -20.32
C THR A 77 -1.04 -15.11 -20.75
N PRO A 78 -0.91 -14.04 -21.56
CA PRO A 78 -2.08 -13.30 -22.00
C PRO A 78 -3.02 -14.26 -22.74
N ALA A 79 -4.27 -14.34 -22.27
CA ALA A 79 -5.34 -14.96 -23.04
C ALA A 79 -5.53 -14.11 -24.30
N ARG A 80 -5.19 -14.72 -25.44
CA ARG A 80 -5.28 -14.17 -26.81
C ARG A 80 -6.67 -13.66 -27.16
#